data_AF-A0A9W7CU85-F1
#
_entry.id   AF-A0A9W7CU85-F1
#
_cell.length_a   1.000
_cell.length_b   1.000
_cell.length_c   1.000
_cell.angle_alpha   90.00
_cell.angle_beta   90.00
_cell.angle_gamma   90.00
#
_symmetry.space_group_name_H-M   'P 1'
#
loop_
_entity.id
_entity.type
_entity.pdbx_description
1 polymer ?
#
loop_
_entity_poly.entity_id
_entity_poly.type
_entity_poly.pdbx_seq_one_letter_code
_entity_poly.pdbx_strand_id
1 'polypeptide(L)'
;MTAGNILFRLLHSTAPRVDGIPDRFQLEKQIFPSTLTANWSMAHDTFPLVVRMMDIPEFMEEVGAGLVISVGGLTESVVKASKSALFDWVRTHLEAKDFGLLSRFSFFLVTLLTRHHQDDRVTIPLMKTMALLLESNLLRFLFEERKSEDGIPASATDFGERLYTALRDEIQKCTAVPKLSAAISVLIGLLPSDPDTETKTLRALLLFLGHKFPKVRKLTAEKLYTRLILHDEIIDEEKVNVSCCPCLLFPG
;
A
#
# COMPACT_ATOMS: atom_id res chain seq x y z
N MET A 1 -18.73 -5.74 26.22
CA MET A 1 -18.72 -4.36 25.71
C MET A 1 -17.67 -4.31 24.61
N THR A 2 -18.04 -3.97 23.38
CA THR A 2 -17.10 -3.91 22.23
C THR A 2 -16.40 -2.54 22.20
N ALA A 3 -15.19 -2.48 21.66
CA ALA A 3 -14.39 -1.26 21.59
C ALA A 3 -15.14 -0.11 20.88
N GLY A 4 -15.87 -0.42 19.81
CA GLY A 4 -16.67 0.58 19.08
C GLY A 4 -17.81 1.21 19.89
N ASN A 5 -18.46 0.44 20.78
CA ASN A 5 -19.45 1.00 21.69
C ASN A 5 -18.81 1.96 22.71
N ILE A 6 -17.58 1.70 23.14
CA ILE A 6 -16.84 2.60 24.03
C ILE A 6 -16.45 3.87 23.27
N LEU A 7 -15.90 3.75 22.07
CA LEU A 7 -15.59 4.89 21.19
C LEU A 7 -16.82 5.80 21.01
N PHE A 8 -17.97 5.20 20.67
CA PHE A 8 -19.21 5.95 20.48
C PHE A 8 -19.68 6.66 21.75
N ARG A 9 -19.58 6.01 22.92
CA ARG A 9 -19.91 6.62 24.21
C ARG A 9 -18.98 7.76 24.57
N LEU A 10 -17.67 7.61 24.34
CA LEU A 10 -16.69 8.66 24.59
C LEU A 10 -16.95 9.88 23.71
N LEU A 11 -17.22 9.65 22.41
CA LEU A 11 -17.51 10.72 21.45
C LEU A 11 -18.79 11.49 21.81
N HIS A 12 -19.83 10.81 22.28
CA HIS A 12 -21.13 11.45 22.59
C HIS A 12 -21.32 11.81 24.06
N SER A 13 -20.31 11.59 24.91
CA SER A 13 -20.40 11.94 26.34
C SER A 13 -20.47 13.46 26.50
N THR A 14 -21.50 13.91 27.21
CA THR A 14 -21.72 15.33 27.57
C THR A 14 -21.43 15.61 29.05
N ALA A 15 -21.39 14.59 29.90
CA ALA A 15 -21.17 14.72 31.35
C ALA A 15 -20.42 13.50 31.95
N PRO A 16 -19.07 13.55 32.10
CA PRO A 16 -18.18 14.62 31.65
C PRO A 16 -18.01 14.59 30.14
N ARG A 17 -17.87 15.78 29.54
CA ARG A 17 -17.45 15.89 28.14
C ARG A 17 -15.98 15.45 28.05
N VAL A 18 -15.68 14.56 27.10
CA VAL A 18 -14.30 14.18 26.80
C VAL A 18 -13.68 15.26 25.92
N ASP A 19 -12.77 16.04 26.47
CA ASP A 19 -12.05 17.08 25.73
C ASP A 19 -10.86 16.50 24.96
N GLY A 20 -10.33 17.28 24.00
CA GLY A 20 -9.13 16.90 23.24
C GLY A 20 -9.34 15.89 22.12
N ILE A 21 -10.58 15.57 21.74
CA ILE A 21 -10.87 14.73 20.57
C ILE A 21 -10.65 15.57 19.28
N PRO A 22 -9.70 15.18 18.40
CA PRO A 22 -9.48 15.85 17.12
C PRO A 22 -10.73 15.85 16.24
N ASP A 23 -10.99 16.98 15.57
CA ASP A 23 -12.16 17.25 14.73
C ASP A 23 -13.45 16.53 15.17
N ARG A 24 -13.83 16.76 16.43
CA ARG A 24 -15.03 16.17 17.01
C ARG A 24 -16.30 16.46 16.20
N PHE A 25 -16.36 17.63 15.55
CA PHE A 25 -17.51 18.00 14.73
C PHE A 25 -17.63 17.11 13.50
N GLN A 26 -16.54 16.88 12.77
CA GLN A 26 -16.55 15.97 11.62
C GLN A 26 -16.88 14.53 12.07
N LEU A 27 -16.28 14.06 13.17
CA LEU A 27 -16.59 12.74 13.74
C LEU A 27 -18.08 12.58 14.05
N GLU A 28 -18.69 13.52 14.77
CA GLU A 28 -20.09 13.44 15.17
C GLU A 28 -21.05 13.65 13.99
N LYS A 29 -20.71 14.46 12.99
CA LYS A 29 -21.63 14.80 11.89
C LYS A 29 -21.55 13.84 10.72
N GLN A 30 -20.36 13.39 10.37
CA GLN A 30 -20.11 12.69 9.10
C GLN A 30 -19.82 11.19 9.29
N ILE A 31 -19.15 10.82 10.38
CA ILE A 31 -18.61 9.46 10.56
C ILE A 31 -19.46 8.66 11.56
N PHE A 32 -19.70 9.22 12.75
CA PHE A 32 -20.37 8.61 13.88
C PHE A 32 -21.52 9.48 14.42
N PRO A 33 -22.61 9.68 13.66
CA PRO A 33 -23.77 10.40 14.18
C PRO A 33 -24.39 9.70 15.37
N SER A 34 -25.02 10.46 16.28
CA SER A 34 -25.66 9.92 17.49
C SER A 34 -26.77 8.92 17.20
N THR A 35 -27.31 8.94 15.97
CA THR A 35 -28.32 8.01 15.45
C THR A 35 -27.73 6.76 14.78
N LEU A 36 -26.40 6.66 14.67
CA LEU A 36 -25.73 5.54 14.01
C LEU A 36 -26.01 4.23 14.76
N THR A 37 -26.59 3.29 14.04
CA THR A 37 -26.74 1.90 14.49
C THR A 37 -25.76 1.03 13.71
N ALA A 38 -24.63 0.67 14.33
CA ALA A 38 -23.61 -0.18 13.72
C ALA A 38 -23.43 -1.47 14.52
N ASN A 39 -23.34 -2.61 13.83
CA ASN A 39 -22.98 -3.86 14.48
C ASN A 39 -21.47 -3.97 14.63
N TRP A 40 -20.96 -3.55 15.78
CA TRP A 40 -19.52 -3.50 16.08
C TRP A 40 -18.80 -4.86 16.10
N SER A 41 -19.52 -5.98 16.01
CA SER A 41 -18.90 -7.31 15.84
C SER A 41 -18.73 -7.73 14.39
N MET A 42 -19.33 -7.00 13.44
CA MET A 42 -19.28 -7.32 12.01
C MET A 42 -18.25 -6.44 11.29
N ALA A 43 -17.25 -7.07 10.69
CA ALA A 43 -16.17 -6.38 9.97
C ALA A 43 -16.72 -5.50 8.83
N HIS A 44 -17.73 -5.99 8.10
CA HIS A 44 -18.31 -5.26 6.96
C HIS A 44 -19.04 -3.97 7.38
N ASP A 45 -19.58 -3.91 8.60
CA ASP A 45 -20.24 -2.71 9.12
C ASP A 45 -19.24 -1.72 9.73
N THR A 46 -18.12 -2.23 10.25
CA THR A 46 -17.18 -1.44 11.06
C THR A 46 -16.07 -0.79 10.23
N PHE A 47 -15.48 -1.51 9.28
CA PHE A 47 -14.38 -0.96 8.47
C PHE A 47 -14.77 0.29 7.67
N PRO A 48 -15.94 0.36 7.00
CA PRO A 48 -16.34 1.58 6.28
C PRO A 48 -16.47 2.82 7.18
N LEU A 49 -16.72 2.63 8.47
CA LEU A 49 -16.78 3.73 9.43
C LEU A 49 -15.37 4.15 9.87
N VAL A 50 -14.54 3.18 10.27
CA VAL A 50 -13.20 3.44 10.81
C VAL A 50 -12.27 4.00 9.73
N VAL A 51 -12.34 3.49 8.50
CA VAL A 51 -11.49 3.97 7.39
C VAL A 51 -11.75 5.44 7.06
N ARG A 52 -13.01 5.93 7.19
CA ARG A 52 -13.34 7.36 7.01
C ARG A 52 -12.70 8.27 8.05
N MET A 53 -12.24 7.75 9.20
CA MET A 53 -11.48 8.56 10.15
C MET A 53 -10.14 9.04 9.55
N MET A 54 -9.62 8.38 8.50
CA MET A 54 -8.41 8.84 7.80
C MET A 54 -8.63 10.14 7.02
N ASP A 55 -9.87 10.61 6.85
CA ASP A 55 -10.17 11.94 6.32
C ASP A 55 -9.70 13.05 7.28
N ILE A 56 -9.54 12.71 8.57
CA ILE A 56 -9.03 13.61 9.60
C ILE A 56 -7.52 13.37 9.75
N PRO A 57 -6.67 14.39 9.51
CA PRO A 57 -5.22 14.27 9.52
C PRO A 57 -4.62 13.64 10.78
N GLU A 58 -5.19 13.91 11.95
CA GLU A 58 -4.74 13.45 13.26
C GLU A 58 -4.95 11.95 13.48
N PHE A 59 -5.89 11.33 12.75
CA PHE A 59 -6.17 9.90 12.86
C PHE A 59 -5.56 9.07 11.73
N MET A 60 -5.14 9.69 10.63
CA MET A 60 -4.68 8.99 9.43
C MET A 60 -3.59 7.95 9.70
N GLU A 61 -2.53 8.32 10.42
CA GLU A 61 -1.39 7.40 10.64
C GLU A 61 -1.79 6.21 11.52
N GLU A 62 -2.48 6.46 12.64
CA GLU A 62 -2.85 5.41 13.60
C GLU A 62 -3.91 4.46 13.02
N VAL A 63 -4.92 5.01 12.35
CA VAL A 63 -5.95 4.21 11.66
C VAL A 63 -5.33 3.45 10.50
N GLY A 64 -4.48 4.11 9.71
CA GLY A 64 -3.76 3.50 8.60
C GLY A 64 -2.88 2.32 9.02
N ALA A 65 -2.14 2.45 10.13
CA ALA A 65 -1.33 1.38 10.69
C ALA A 65 -2.18 0.16 11.08
N GLY A 66 -3.29 0.36 11.80
CA GLY A 66 -4.21 -0.72 12.16
C GLY A 66 -4.90 -1.35 10.94
N LEU A 67 -5.25 -0.54 9.95
CA LEU A 67 -5.86 -0.98 8.69
C LEU A 67 -4.92 -1.87 7.89
N VAL A 68 -3.63 -1.53 7.84
CA VAL A 68 -2.60 -2.34 7.18
C VAL A 68 -2.55 -3.76 7.73
N ILE A 69 -2.59 -3.93 9.05
CA ILE A 69 -2.60 -5.25 9.71
C ILE A 69 -3.87 -6.03 9.34
N SER A 70 -5.00 -5.33 9.24
CA SER A 70 -6.29 -5.93 8.90
C SER A 70 -6.34 -6.41 7.44
N VAL A 71 -5.89 -5.58 6.50
CA VAL A 71 -5.89 -5.87 5.05
C VAL A 71 -4.84 -6.94 4.70
N GLY A 72 -3.64 -6.85 5.27
CA GLY A 72 -2.56 -7.80 5.01
C GLY A 72 -2.57 -9.05 5.91
N GLY A 73 -3.60 -9.19 6.76
CA GLY A 73 -3.73 -10.22 7.78
C GLY A 73 -4.04 -11.63 7.25
N LEU A 74 -4.45 -12.52 8.16
CA LEU A 74 -4.72 -13.93 7.87
C LEU A 74 -6.21 -14.28 7.83
N THR A 75 -7.06 -13.54 8.55
CA THR A 75 -8.48 -13.85 8.66
C THR A 75 -9.25 -13.36 7.44
N GLU A 76 -9.75 -14.28 6.63
CA GLU A 76 -10.38 -14.00 5.33
C GLU A 76 -11.52 -12.96 5.42
N SER A 77 -12.42 -13.08 6.39
CA SER A 77 -13.54 -12.14 6.55
C SER A 77 -13.09 -10.72 6.87
N VAL A 78 -12.06 -10.58 7.72
CA VAL A 78 -11.46 -9.29 8.10
C VAL A 78 -10.70 -8.70 6.91
N VAL A 79 -9.89 -9.51 6.24
CA VAL A 79 -9.14 -9.11 5.03
C VAL A 79 -10.10 -8.62 3.94
N LYS A 80 -11.18 -9.36 3.67
CA LYS A 80 -12.17 -8.99 2.66
C LYS A 80 -12.86 -7.66 2.97
N ALA A 81 -13.37 -7.50 4.21
CA ALA A 81 -14.08 -6.29 4.60
C ALA A 81 -13.16 -5.06 4.67
N SER A 82 -11.97 -5.20 5.26
CA SER A 82 -10.99 -4.11 5.35
C SER A 82 -10.44 -3.70 3.98
N LYS A 83 -10.15 -4.67 3.10
CA LYS A 83 -9.71 -4.40 1.73
C LYS A 83 -10.79 -3.62 0.96
N SER A 84 -12.05 -4.06 1.04
CA SER A 84 -13.15 -3.35 0.38
C SER A 84 -13.25 -1.91 0.85
N ALA A 85 -13.29 -1.70 2.18
CA ALA A 85 -13.40 -0.36 2.75
C ALA A 85 -12.22 0.54 2.37
N LEU A 86 -10.98 0.03 2.40
CA LEU A 86 -9.80 0.78 1.95
C LEU A 86 -9.90 1.14 0.46
N PHE A 87 -10.29 0.20 -0.39
CA PHE A 87 -10.38 0.43 -1.82
C PHE A 87 -11.44 1.47 -2.15
N ASP A 88 -12.59 1.38 -1.50
CA ASP A 88 -13.69 2.33 -1.69
C ASP A 88 -13.28 3.74 -1.22
N TRP A 89 -12.61 3.84 -0.07
CA TRP A 89 -12.05 5.11 0.42
C TRP A 89 -11.06 5.74 -0.56
N VAL A 90 -10.10 4.96 -1.08
CA VAL A 90 -9.13 5.47 -2.06
C VAL A 90 -9.84 5.91 -3.35
N ARG A 91 -10.81 5.13 -3.85
CA ARG A 91 -11.57 5.48 -5.07
C ARG A 91 -12.37 6.76 -4.89
N THR A 92 -13.07 6.93 -3.78
CA THR A 92 -13.83 8.16 -3.47
C THR A 92 -12.91 9.38 -3.52
N HIS A 93 -11.71 9.30 -2.95
CA HIS A 93 -10.75 10.40 -2.97
C HIS A 93 -10.08 10.61 -4.33
N LEU A 94 -9.90 9.56 -5.13
CA LEU A 94 -9.47 9.69 -6.53
C LEU A 94 -10.51 10.43 -7.37
N GLU A 95 -11.80 10.09 -7.23
CA GLU A 95 -12.91 10.75 -7.91
C GLU A 95 -13.05 12.22 -7.49
N ALA A 96 -12.85 12.50 -6.20
CA ALA A 96 -12.82 13.86 -5.64
C ALA A 96 -11.55 14.65 -5.99
N LYS A 97 -10.54 14.01 -6.62
CA LYS A 97 -9.21 14.57 -6.91
C LYS A 97 -8.46 15.04 -5.67
N ASP A 98 -8.70 14.43 -4.51
CA ASP A 98 -7.93 14.70 -3.29
C ASP A 98 -6.60 13.94 -3.29
N PHE A 99 -5.75 14.30 -4.25
CA PHE A 99 -4.45 13.69 -4.42
C PHE A 99 -3.49 14.05 -3.27
N GLY A 100 -3.73 15.14 -2.55
CA GLY A 100 -2.92 15.54 -1.40
C GLY A 100 -3.05 14.53 -0.25
N LEU A 101 -4.29 14.20 0.12
CA LEU A 101 -4.59 13.20 1.14
C LEU A 101 -4.08 11.82 0.75
N LEU A 102 -4.33 11.41 -0.50
CA LEU A 102 -3.88 10.11 -1.02
C LEU A 102 -2.35 10.00 -1.09
N SER A 103 -1.66 11.08 -1.47
CA SER A 103 -0.20 11.12 -1.45
C SER A 103 0.32 10.98 -0.02
N ARG A 104 -0.25 11.73 0.94
CA ARG A 104 0.13 11.62 2.36
C ARG A 104 -0.03 10.19 2.88
N PHE A 105 -1.17 9.56 2.63
CA PHE A 105 -1.41 8.16 3.00
C PHE A 105 -0.38 7.22 2.37
N SER A 106 -0.08 7.39 1.08
CA SER A 106 0.86 6.53 0.35
C SER A 106 2.29 6.66 0.87
N PHE A 107 2.78 7.88 1.09
CA PHE A 107 4.10 8.11 1.71
C PHE A 107 4.15 7.68 3.17
N PHE A 108 3.03 7.74 3.89
CA PHE A 108 2.92 7.15 5.22
C PHE A 108 3.13 5.63 5.19
N LEU A 109 2.58 4.90 4.21
CA LEU A 109 2.84 3.46 4.07
C LEU A 109 4.33 3.14 3.87
N VAL A 110 5.05 3.95 3.09
CA VAL A 110 6.51 3.80 2.92
C VAL A 110 7.24 4.08 4.24
N THR A 111 6.81 5.11 4.97
CA THR A 111 7.36 5.45 6.29
C THR A 111 7.09 4.36 7.32
N LEU A 112 5.93 3.71 7.26
CA LEU A 112 5.58 2.61 8.15
C LEU A 112 6.50 1.40 7.90
N LEU A 113 6.89 1.16 6.64
CA LEU A 113 7.81 0.07 6.29
C LEU A 113 9.20 0.30 6.88
N THR A 114 9.69 1.54 6.87
CA THR A 114 10.99 1.88 7.45
C THR A 114 10.97 1.91 8.99
N ARG A 115 9.88 2.43 9.60
CA ARG A 115 9.72 2.47 11.06
C ARG A 115 9.66 1.08 11.70
N HIS A 116 9.05 0.12 11.01
CA HIS A 116 8.90 -1.27 11.48
C HIS A 116 9.91 -2.23 10.82
N HIS A 117 11.07 -1.75 10.39
CA HIS A 117 12.10 -2.57 9.76
C HIS A 117 12.35 -3.87 10.55
N GLN A 118 12.33 -5.00 9.85
CA GLN A 118 12.49 -6.35 10.42
C GLN A 118 11.39 -6.84 11.38
N ASP A 119 10.30 -6.10 11.59
CA ASP A 119 9.11 -6.61 12.28
C ASP A 119 8.14 -7.24 11.28
N ASP A 120 8.31 -8.55 11.05
CA ASP A 120 7.50 -9.33 10.12
C ASP A 120 5.99 -9.31 10.43
N ARG A 121 5.60 -8.98 11.68
CA ARG A 121 4.19 -8.85 12.07
C ARG A 121 3.53 -7.63 11.43
N VAL A 122 4.33 -6.64 11.03
CA VAL A 122 3.88 -5.40 10.39
C VAL A 122 4.31 -5.34 8.93
N THR A 123 5.57 -5.66 8.63
CA THR A 123 6.12 -5.46 7.28
C THR A 123 5.52 -6.42 6.25
N ILE A 124 5.19 -7.67 6.63
CA ILE A 124 4.53 -8.60 5.72
C ILE A 124 3.10 -8.15 5.38
N PRO A 125 2.21 -7.84 6.35
CA PRO A 125 0.91 -7.26 6.05
C PRO A 125 0.99 -5.96 5.25
N LEU A 126 1.94 -5.08 5.58
CA LEU A 126 2.16 -3.83 4.86
C LEU A 126 2.51 -4.04 3.40
N MET A 127 3.48 -4.90 3.11
CA MET A 127 3.84 -5.21 1.72
C MET A 127 2.66 -5.83 0.95
N LYS A 128 1.86 -6.69 1.59
CA LYS A 128 0.64 -7.22 0.97
C LYS A 128 -0.36 -6.11 0.65
N THR A 129 -0.61 -5.19 1.59
CA THR A 129 -1.50 -4.04 1.38
C THR A 129 -1.00 -3.15 0.24
N MET A 130 0.30 -2.84 0.20
CA MET A 130 0.89 -2.05 -0.88
C MET A 130 0.76 -2.77 -2.23
N ALA A 131 1.08 -4.06 -2.29
CA ALA A 131 0.93 -4.86 -3.50
C ALA A 131 -0.52 -4.85 -4.01
N LEU A 132 -1.51 -4.96 -3.12
CA LEU A 132 -2.93 -4.90 -3.48
C LEU A 132 -3.34 -3.54 -4.07
N LEU A 133 -2.85 -2.44 -3.49
CA LEU A 133 -3.12 -1.09 -3.98
C LEU A 133 -2.48 -0.85 -5.37
N LEU A 134 -1.24 -1.30 -5.56
CA LEU A 134 -0.52 -1.23 -6.83
C LEU A 134 -1.18 -2.09 -7.92
N GLU A 135 -1.50 -3.35 -7.59
CA GLU A 135 -2.17 -4.30 -8.49
C GLU A 135 -3.54 -3.78 -8.97
N SER A 136 -4.24 -3.05 -8.10
CA SER A 136 -5.55 -2.46 -8.41
C SER A 136 -5.46 -1.09 -9.09
N ASN A 137 -4.26 -0.65 -9.47
CA ASN A 137 -3.95 0.66 -10.06
C ASN A 137 -4.40 1.87 -9.21
N LEU A 138 -4.65 1.69 -7.92
CA LEU A 138 -5.12 2.75 -7.02
C LEU A 138 -4.03 3.78 -6.68
N LEU A 139 -2.77 3.45 -6.93
CA LEU A 139 -1.61 4.32 -6.74
C LEU A 139 -1.04 4.87 -8.06
N ARG A 140 -1.70 4.61 -9.20
CA ARG A 140 -1.20 4.99 -10.53
C ARG A 140 -0.94 6.49 -10.66
N PHE A 141 -1.76 7.32 -10.00
CA PHE A 141 -1.62 8.79 -9.97
C PHE A 141 -0.29 9.29 -9.37
N LEU A 142 0.47 8.44 -8.65
CA LEU A 142 1.78 8.76 -8.11
C LEU A 142 2.91 8.61 -9.14
N PHE A 143 2.69 7.80 -10.18
CA PHE A 143 3.67 7.53 -11.23
C PHE A 143 3.49 8.42 -12.47
N GLU A 144 2.31 9.03 -12.63
CA GLU A 144 2.01 9.87 -13.77
C GLU A 144 2.51 11.31 -13.58
N GLU A 145 3.15 11.86 -14.61
CA GLU A 145 3.49 13.28 -14.67
C GLU A 145 2.21 14.12 -14.73
N ARG A 146 1.97 14.91 -13.68
CA ARG A 146 0.83 15.83 -13.65
C ARG A 146 1.26 17.21 -14.15
N LYS A 147 0.48 17.77 -15.07
CA LYS A 147 0.59 19.19 -15.42
C LYS A 147 -0.14 19.98 -14.32
N SER A 148 0.58 20.83 -13.58
CA SER A 148 -0.08 21.78 -12.68
C SER A 148 -0.92 22.77 -13.49
N GLU A 149 -1.98 23.30 -12.89
CA GLU A 149 -2.85 24.33 -13.51
C GLU A 149 -2.06 25.59 -13.95
N ASP A 150 -0.87 25.81 -13.37
CA ASP A 150 0.07 26.88 -13.73
C ASP A 150 0.99 26.57 -14.92
N GLY A 151 0.80 25.46 -15.64
CA GLY A 151 1.62 25.07 -16.79
C GLY A 151 3.04 24.61 -16.44
N ILE A 152 3.39 24.56 -15.15
CA ILE A 152 4.63 23.97 -14.65
C ILE A 152 4.40 22.45 -14.57
N PRO A 153 5.24 21.61 -15.20
CA PRO A 153 5.18 20.17 -14.99
C PRO A 153 5.44 19.92 -13.49
N ALA A 154 4.45 19.36 -12.78
CA ALA A 154 4.71 18.82 -11.46
C ALA A 154 5.60 17.61 -11.69
N SER A 155 6.84 17.68 -11.20
CA SER A 155 7.79 16.57 -11.27
C SER A 155 7.10 15.30 -10.77
N ALA A 156 7.29 14.18 -11.49
CA ALA A 156 6.87 12.86 -11.03
C ALA A 156 7.23 12.66 -9.55
N THR A 157 6.31 12.12 -8.76
CA THR A 157 6.57 11.94 -7.33
C THR A 157 7.72 10.95 -7.13
N ASP A 158 8.56 11.15 -6.12
CA ASP A 158 9.66 10.23 -5.79
C ASP A 158 9.17 8.95 -5.07
N PHE A 159 7.87 8.67 -5.12
CA PHE A 159 7.22 7.56 -4.42
C PHE A 159 7.80 6.20 -4.83
N GLY A 160 7.97 5.96 -6.14
CA GLY A 160 8.50 4.69 -6.66
C GLY A 160 9.89 4.38 -6.12
N GLU A 161 10.80 5.35 -6.22
CA GLU A 161 12.19 5.20 -5.73
C GLU A 161 12.25 5.01 -4.21
N ARG A 162 11.44 5.76 -3.44
CA ARG A 162 11.39 5.61 -1.98
C ARG A 162 10.86 4.25 -1.57
N LEU A 163 9.80 3.76 -2.22
CA LEU A 163 9.25 2.44 -1.97
C LEU A 163 10.25 1.35 -2.34
N TYR A 164 10.87 1.44 -3.52
CA TYR A 164 11.91 0.50 -3.95
C TYR A 164 13.06 0.44 -2.94
N THR A 165 13.56 1.60 -2.49
CA THR A 165 14.65 1.70 -1.51
C THR A 165 14.27 1.06 -0.18
N ALA A 166 13.12 1.44 0.39
CA ALA A 166 12.64 0.87 1.65
C ALA A 166 12.45 -0.65 1.55
N LEU A 167 11.91 -1.13 0.43
CA LEU A 167 11.70 -2.56 0.18
C LEU A 167 13.01 -3.32 0.03
N ARG A 168 13.97 -2.78 -0.73
CA ARG A 168 15.31 -3.36 -0.91
C ARG A 168 15.98 -3.55 0.44
N ASP A 169 15.98 -2.51 1.26
CA ASP A 169 16.63 -2.52 2.57
C ASP A 169 15.95 -3.55 3.51
N GLU A 170 14.62 -3.72 3.41
CA GLU A 170 13.86 -4.73 4.14
C GLU A 170 14.18 -6.19 3.73
N ILE A 171 14.55 -6.43 2.46
CA ILE A 171 14.69 -7.79 1.92
C ILE A 171 16.11 -8.23 1.59
N GLN A 172 17.11 -7.35 1.61
CA GLN A 172 18.47 -7.61 1.10
C GLN A 172 19.13 -8.89 1.66
N LYS A 173 18.80 -9.28 2.91
CA LYS A 173 19.33 -10.48 3.58
C LYS A 173 18.23 -11.44 4.04
N CYS A 174 17.01 -11.27 3.53
CA CYS A 174 15.86 -12.05 3.95
C CYS A 174 15.86 -13.45 3.33
N THR A 175 15.62 -14.48 4.15
CA THR A 175 15.40 -15.85 3.69
C THR A 175 13.97 -16.36 3.96
N ALA A 176 13.13 -15.54 4.58
CA ALA A 176 11.75 -15.90 4.89
C ALA A 176 10.90 -15.85 3.61
N VAL A 177 10.54 -17.03 3.08
CA VAL A 177 9.76 -17.14 1.84
C VAL A 177 8.48 -16.30 1.85
N PRO A 178 7.65 -16.25 2.92
CA PRO A 178 6.45 -15.42 2.93
C PRO A 178 6.73 -13.92 2.73
N LYS A 179 7.83 -13.43 3.32
CA LYS A 179 8.27 -12.04 3.22
C LYS A 179 8.78 -11.71 1.81
N LEU A 180 9.62 -12.60 1.27
CA LEU A 180 10.09 -12.50 -0.13
C LEU A 180 8.91 -12.51 -1.11
N SER A 181 7.91 -13.37 -0.90
CA SER A 181 6.71 -13.42 -1.74
C SER A 181 5.90 -12.11 -1.70
N ALA A 182 5.78 -11.48 -0.53
CA ALA A 182 5.12 -10.20 -0.40
C ALA A 182 5.91 -9.10 -1.13
N ALA A 183 7.23 -9.07 -0.95
CA ALA A 183 8.10 -8.10 -1.62
C ALA A 183 8.10 -8.25 -3.15
N ILE A 184 8.15 -9.48 -3.69
CA ILE A 184 8.01 -9.73 -5.12
C ILE A 184 6.70 -9.15 -5.65
N SER A 185 5.61 -9.27 -4.90
CA SER A 185 4.32 -8.71 -5.31
C SER A 185 4.34 -7.18 -5.38
N VAL A 186 5.04 -6.52 -4.46
CA VAL A 186 5.26 -5.06 -4.51
C VAL A 186 6.14 -4.66 -5.69
N LEU A 187 7.25 -5.37 -5.92
CA LEU A 187 8.14 -5.14 -7.06
C LEU A 187 7.39 -5.26 -8.40
N ILE A 188 6.55 -6.28 -8.55
CA ILE A 188 5.71 -6.42 -9.75
C ILE A 188 4.77 -5.22 -9.94
N GLY A 189 4.22 -4.69 -8.84
CA GLY A 189 3.38 -3.50 -8.84
C GLY A 189 4.13 -2.20 -9.13
N LEU A 190 5.46 -2.18 -8.96
CA LEU A 190 6.34 -1.04 -9.24
C LEU A 190 6.84 -0.99 -10.70
N LEU A 191 6.58 -2.01 -11.52
CA LEU A 191 6.98 -1.99 -12.93
C LEU A 191 6.46 -0.78 -13.73
N PRO A 192 5.21 -0.28 -13.57
CA PRO A 192 4.75 0.91 -14.30
C PRO A 192 5.24 2.24 -13.68
N SER A 193 6.35 2.24 -12.94
CA SER A 193 6.94 3.46 -12.37
C SER A 193 7.77 4.21 -13.43
N ASP A 194 8.49 5.25 -13.00
CA ASP A 194 9.47 5.92 -13.85
C ASP A 194 10.57 4.95 -14.35
N PRO A 195 11.22 5.25 -15.48
CA PRO A 195 12.19 4.33 -16.12
C PRO A 195 13.36 3.90 -15.23
N ASP A 196 13.81 4.73 -14.28
CA ASP A 196 14.91 4.39 -13.38
C ASP A 196 14.45 3.37 -12.32
N THR A 197 13.31 3.66 -11.67
CA THR A 197 12.68 2.73 -10.72
C THR A 197 12.30 1.41 -11.38
N GLU A 198 11.74 1.45 -12.59
CA GLU A 198 11.39 0.26 -13.37
C GLU A 198 12.63 -0.61 -13.63
N THR A 199 13.73 -0.01 -14.10
CA THR A 199 14.98 -0.73 -14.37
C THR A 199 15.53 -1.41 -13.11
N LYS A 200 15.54 -0.70 -11.98
CA LYS A 200 15.98 -1.24 -10.68
C LYS A 200 15.08 -2.40 -10.22
N THR A 201 13.78 -2.26 -10.43
CA THR A 201 12.76 -3.25 -10.08
C THR A 201 12.90 -4.52 -10.93
N LEU A 202 13.05 -4.38 -12.25
CA LEU A 202 13.29 -5.49 -13.18
C LEU A 202 14.55 -6.26 -12.81
N ARG A 203 15.67 -5.56 -12.54
CA ARG A 203 16.92 -6.20 -12.10
C ARG A 203 16.71 -7.03 -10.82
N ALA A 204 15.97 -6.50 -9.84
CA ALA A 204 15.67 -7.23 -8.61
C ALA A 204 14.82 -8.48 -8.89
N LEU A 205 13.81 -8.38 -9.76
CA LEU A 205 12.97 -9.53 -10.15
C LEU A 205 13.78 -10.61 -10.89
N LEU A 206 14.71 -10.22 -11.77
CA LEU A 206 15.62 -11.16 -12.43
C LEU A 206 16.51 -11.92 -11.42
N LEU A 207 16.99 -11.25 -10.36
CA LEU A 207 17.71 -11.93 -9.28
C LEU A 207 16.81 -12.95 -8.54
N PHE A 208 15.52 -12.64 -8.35
CA PHE A 208 14.56 -13.56 -7.74
C PHE A 208 14.23 -14.78 -8.62
N LEU A 209 14.30 -14.66 -9.95
CA LEU A 209 14.21 -15.82 -10.87
C LEU A 209 15.37 -16.80 -10.67
N GLY A 210 16.54 -16.32 -10.24
CA GLY A 210 17.71 -17.13 -9.90
C GLY A 210 17.79 -17.57 -8.43
N HIS A 211 16.76 -17.31 -7.62
CA HIS A 211 16.85 -17.49 -6.17
C HIS A 211 17.08 -18.96 -5.75
N LYS A 212 17.76 -19.19 -4.61
CA LYS A 212 18.05 -20.54 -4.08
C LYS A 212 16.81 -21.37 -3.77
N PHE A 213 15.69 -20.72 -3.45
CA PHE A 213 14.43 -21.40 -3.13
C PHE A 213 13.55 -21.55 -4.38
N PRO A 214 13.20 -22.80 -4.80
CA PRO A 214 12.38 -23.03 -5.98
C PRO A 214 11.01 -22.33 -5.94
N LYS A 215 10.39 -22.24 -4.77
CA LYS A 215 9.10 -21.56 -4.57
C LYS A 215 9.16 -20.06 -4.90
N VAL A 216 10.28 -19.41 -4.59
CA VAL A 216 10.50 -17.99 -4.89
C VAL A 216 10.68 -17.78 -6.40
N ARG A 217 11.48 -18.65 -7.04
CA ARG A 217 11.67 -18.62 -8.51
C ARG A 217 10.35 -18.77 -9.26
N LYS A 218 9.57 -19.80 -8.91
CA LYS A 218 8.26 -20.10 -9.51
C LYS A 218 7.31 -18.91 -9.38
N LEU A 219 7.15 -18.37 -8.17
CA LEU A 219 6.27 -17.23 -7.92
C LEU A 219 6.67 -16.00 -8.74
N THR A 220 7.98 -15.72 -8.81
CA THR A 220 8.51 -14.58 -9.56
C THR A 220 8.22 -14.74 -11.04
N ALA A 221 8.49 -15.92 -11.60
CA ALA A 221 8.22 -16.23 -13.00
C ALA A 221 6.74 -16.07 -13.34
N GLU A 222 5.84 -16.65 -12.52
CA GLU A 222 4.40 -16.56 -12.71
C GLU A 222 3.93 -15.10 -12.69
N LYS A 223 4.28 -14.33 -11.66
CA LYS A 223 3.82 -12.94 -11.53
C LYS A 223 4.41 -12.02 -12.60
N LEU A 224 5.69 -12.18 -12.93
CA LEU A 224 6.34 -11.39 -13.98
C LEU A 224 5.73 -11.68 -15.34
N TYR A 225 5.55 -12.96 -15.68
CA TYR A 225 4.90 -13.36 -16.92
C TYR A 225 3.48 -12.80 -17.04
N THR A 226 2.66 -12.95 -15.98
CA THR A 226 1.32 -12.37 -15.95
C THR A 226 1.34 -10.85 -16.13
N ARG A 227 2.27 -10.15 -15.48
CA ARG A 227 2.37 -8.69 -15.61
C ARG A 227 2.76 -8.27 -17.02
N LEU A 228 3.70 -8.96 -17.66
CA LEU A 228 4.14 -8.65 -19.02
C LEU A 228 3.02 -8.88 -20.05
N ILE A 229 2.23 -9.95 -19.92
CA ILE A 229 1.08 -10.19 -20.82
C ILE A 229 0.01 -9.10 -20.65
N LEU A 230 -0.25 -8.67 -19.42
CA LEU A 230 -1.30 -7.68 -19.15
C LEU A 230 -0.90 -6.27 -19.60
N HIS A 231 0.38 -6.02 -19.85
CA HIS A 231 0.94 -4.73 -20.21
C HIS A 231 1.92 -4.92 -21.38
N ASP A 232 1.37 -5.14 -22.58
CA ASP A 232 2.11 -5.28 -23.85
C ASP A 232 3.05 -4.09 -24.14
N GLU A 233 2.86 -2.95 -23.48
CA GLU A 233 3.68 -1.73 -23.62
C GLU A 233 5.07 -1.83 -22.94
N ILE A 234 5.34 -2.86 -22.11
CA ILE A 234 6.60 -2.98 -21.37
C ILE A 234 7.74 -3.57 -22.24
N ILE A 235 7.40 -4.33 -23.29
CA ILE A 235 8.39 -4.96 -24.18
C ILE A 235 8.40 -4.21 -25.51
N ASP A 236 9.12 -3.10 -25.53
CA ASP A 236 9.55 -2.49 -26.79
C ASP A 236 10.58 -3.45 -27.42
N GLU A 237 10.15 -4.27 -28.39
CA GLU A 237 10.96 -5.35 -29.00
C GLU A 237 12.33 -4.84 -29.52
N GLU A 238 12.43 -3.55 -29.85
CA GLU A 238 13.67 -2.91 -30.31
C GLU A 238 14.75 -2.74 -29.21
N LYS A 239 14.37 -2.72 -27.92
CA LYS A 239 15.32 -2.60 -26.80
C LYS A 239 15.88 -3.92 -26.31
N VAL A 240 15.38 -5.06 -26.81
CA VAL A 240 15.89 -6.41 -26.51
C VAL A 240 17.04 -6.78 -27.46
N ASN A 241 17.83 -5.80 -27.91
CA ASN A 241 19.18 -6.08 -28.40
C ASN A 241 20.10 -6.30 -27.20
N VAL A 242 19.95 -7.48 -26.58
CA VAL A 242 20.90 -8.01 -25.61
C VAL A 242 22.20 -8.29 -26.35
N SER A 243 23.04 -7.27 -26.43
CA SER A 243 24.48 -7.46 -26.56
C SER A 243 24.91 -8.31 -25.37
N CYS A 244 25.10 -9.59 -25.65
CA CYS A 244 25.59 -10.58 -24.73
C CYS A 244 26.92 -10.07 -24.16
N CYS A 245 26.92 -9.59 -22.90
CA CYS A 245 28.11 -9.21 -22.18
C CYS A 245 28.38 -10.29 -21.12
N PRO A 246 29.16 -11.34 -21.44
CA PRO A 246 29.43 -12.44 -20.52
C PRO A 246 30.54 -12.04 -19.55
N CYS A 247 30.28 -11.16 -18.58
CA CYS A 247 31.31 -10.72 -17.62
C CYS A 247 30.75 -10.28 -16.26
N LEU A 248 29.81 -11.01 -15.66
CA LEU A 248 29.57 -10.93 -14.20
C LEU A 248 29.28 -12.32 -13.62
N LEU A 249 30.20 -13.25 -13.89
CA LEU A 249 30.47 -14.38 -13.02
C LEU A 249 31.56 -13.94 -12.05
N PHE A 250 31.27 -13.96 -10.74
CA PHE A 250 32.28 -13.90 -9.69
C PHE A 250 31.74 -14.62 -8.46
N PRO A 251 32.60 -15.10 -7.56
CA PRO A 251 33.55 -16.20 -7.73
C PRO A 251 33.30 -17.22 -6.59
N GLY A 252 34.21 -18.20 -6.40
CA GLY A 252 34.09 -19.27 -5.40
C GLY A 252 34.00 -18.82 -3.94
#